data_AF-A0A9Q1LYV2-F1
#
_entry.id   AF-A0A9Q1LYV2-F1
#
_cell.length_a   1.000
_cell.length_b   1.000
_cell.length_c   1.000
_cell.angle_alpha   90.00
_cell.angle_beta   90.00
_cell.angle_gamma   90.00
#
_symmetry.space_group_name_H-M   'P 1'
#
loop_
_entity.id
_entity.type
_entity.pdbx_description
1 polymer ?
#
loop_
_entity_poly.entity_id
_entity_poly.type
_entity_poly.pdbx_seq_one_letter_code
_entity_poly.pdbx_strand_id
1 'polypeptide(L)'
;MNFESHLSEFLEVERFGDLSELTGKQLRMIDESQGKTIREERKLSTRLASLQEDIVDKPLASKMKKEGDDDDHECENADEALNEHSHYMAGVMEEADELRMKTLKEIVLSILAPVHAVEYLAATKRISMSKSLYLSYGAKTIVF
;
A
#
# COMPACT_ATOMS: atom_id res chain seq x y z
N MET A 1 4.71 -23.24 16.04
CA MET A 1 4.36 -23.07 14.61
C MET A 1 5.52 -22.32 13.97
N ASN A 2 6.29 -23.02 13.14
CA ASN A 2 7.56 -22.53 12.61
C ASN A 2 7.28 -21.63 11.41
N PHE A 3 7.40 -20.33 11.60
CA PHE A 3 7.37 -19.36 10.50
C PHE A 3 8.39 -19.72 9.41
N GLU A 4 9.54 -20.27 9.82
CA GLU A 4 10.59 -20.75 8.92
C GLU A 4 10.15 -21.89 8.01
N SER A 5 9.29 -22.82 8.47
CA SER A 5 8.87 -23.95 7.62
C SER A 5 7.90 -23.52 6.53
N HIS A 6 7.04 -22.54 6.82
CA HIS A 6 6.17 -21.94 5.80
C HIS A 6 6.92 -21.00 4.87
N LEU A 7 7.95 -20.33 5.36
CA LEU A 7 8.85 -19.53 4.53
C LEU A 7 9.62 -20.43 3.55
N SER A 8 10.12 -21.58 4.01
CA SER A 8 10.83 -22.55 3.17
C SER A 8 9.91 -23.22 2.16
N GLU A 9 8.69 -23.60 2.55
CA GLU A 9 7.68 -24.18 1.64
C GLU A 9 7.21 -23.16 0.58
N PHE A 10 7.14 -21.88 0.96
CA PHE A 10 6.83 -20.78 0.04
C PHE A 10 7.99 -20.44 -0.92
N LEU A 11 9.24 -20.62 -0.46
CA LEU A 11 10.45 -20.50 -1.29
C LEU A 11 10.75 -21.78 -2.09
N GLU A 12 10.11 -22.90 -1.76
CA GLU A 12 10.13 -24.17 -2.51
C GLU A 12 9.26 -24.14 -3.76
N VAL A 13 8.63 -23.00 -4.09
CA VAL A 13 8.03 -22.76 -5.41
C VAL A 13 9.16 -22.71 -6.46
N GLU A 14 9.57 -23.91 -6.87
CA GLU A 14 10.24 -24.28 -8.11
C GLU A 14 11.25 -23.24 -8.56
N ARG A 15 12.45 -23.24 -7.95
CA ARG A 15 13.61 -22.37 -8.25
C ARG A 15 13.36 -21.45 -9.44
N PHE A 16 12.63 -20.36 -9.19
CA PHE A 16 12.43 -19.32 -10.18
C PHE A 16 13.82 -18.90 -10.63
N GLY A 17 14.05 -18.84 -11.95
CA GLY A 17 15.34 -18.63 -12.59
C GLY A 17 16.24 -17.77 -11.72
N ASP A 18 17.39 -18.34 -11.41
CA ASP A 18 18.17 -17.98 -10.23
C ASP A 18 18.37 -16.47 -10.17
N LEU A 19 17.64 -15.78 -9.29
CA LEU A 19 17.83 -14.35 -9.07
C LEU A 19 19.26 -14.06 -8.56
N SER A 20 20.05 -15.09 -8.24
CA SER A 20 21.50 -14.99 -8.06
C SER A 20 22.26 -14.57 -9.32
N GLU A 21 21.68 -14.72 -10.52
CA GLU A 21 22.25 -14.28 -11.81
C GLU A 21 22.19 -12.75 -12.00
N LEU A 22 21.64 -11.99 -11.05
CA LEU A 22 21.68 -10.54 -11.08
C LEU A 22 23.13 -10.05 -11.04
N THR A 23 23.52 -9.31 -12.07
CA THR A 23 24.85 -8.71 -12.13
C THR A 23 25.01 -7.63 -11.04
N GLY A 24 26.25 -7.39 -10.62
CA GLY A 24 26.55 -6.31 -9.67
C GLY A 24 26.10 -4.92 -10.13
N LYS A 25 25.96 -4.69 -11.45
CA LYS A 25 25.37 -3.45 -11.99
C LYS A 25 23.86 -3.39 -11.71
N GLN A 26 23.13 -4.48 -11.97
CA GLN A 26 21.69 -4.55 -11.71
C GLN A 26 21.40 -4.39 -10.23
N LEU A 27 22.19 -5.02 -9.34
CA LEU A 27 22.04 -4.85 -7.89
C LEU A 27 22.20 -3.39 -7.44
N ARG A 28 23.18 -2.65 -7.98
CA ARG A 28 23.31 -1.20 -7.69
C ARG A 28 22.10 -0.39 -8.18
N MET A 29 21.56 -0.73 -9.34
CA MET A 29 20.37 -0.05 -9.86
C MET A 29 19.13 -0.34 -9.00
N ILE A 30 19.00 -1.57 -8.49
CA ILE A 30 17.94 -1.95 -7.53
C ILE A 30 18.10 -1.15 -6.24
N ASP A 31 19.29 -1.09 -5.67
CA ASP A 31 19.56 -0.33 -4.44
C ASP A 31 19.22 1.16 -4.60
N GLU A 32 19.59 1.76 -5.74
CA GLU A 32 19.24 3.14 -6.03
C GLU A 32 17.72 3.35 -6.17
N SER A 33 17.03 2.46 -6.90
CA SER A 33 15.57 2.49 -7.06
C SER A 33 14.85 2.30 -5.72
N GLN A 34 15.34 1.39 -4.87
CA GLN A 34 14.84 1.18 -3.52
C GLN A 34 15.06 2.42 -2.64
N GLY A 35 16.25 3.02 -2.67
CA GLY A 35 16.54 4.23 -1.92
C GLY A 35 15.67 5.42 -2.33
N LYS A 36 15.34 5.56 -3.63
CA LYS A 36 14.36 6.54 -4.12
C LYS A 36 12.95 6.22 -3.59
N THR A 37 12.50 4.98 -3.74
CA THR A 37 11.17 4.53 -3.32
C THR A 37 10.96 4.79 -1.82
N ILE A 38 11.90 4.39 -0.97
CA ILE A 38 11.83 4.60 0.49
C ILE A 38 11.71 6.10 0.84
N ARG A 39 12.41 6.98 0.13
CA ARG A 39 12.32 8.43 0.39
C ARG A 39 10.93 8.97 0.06
N GLU A 40 10.36 8.58 -1.06
CA GLU A 40 9.01 9.01 -1.44
C GLU A 40 7.93 8.39 -0.54
N GLU A 41 8.05 7.10 -0.21
CA GLU A 41 7.16 6.43 0.76
C GLU A 41 7.16 7.14 2.12
N ARG A 42 8.32 7.59 2.60
CA ARG A 42 8.40 8.37 3.84
C ARG A 42 7.64 9.69 3.74
N LYS A 43 7.75 10.42 2.62
CA LYS A 43 7.00 11.67 2.43
C LYS A 43 5.49 11.41 2.42
N LEU A 44 5.04 10.38 1.70
CA LEU A 44 3.63 9.99 1.67
C LEU A 44 3.14 9.58 3.05
N SER A 45 3.92 8.79 3.79
CA SER A 45 3.59 8.39 5.16
C SER A 45 3.49 9.57 6.11
N THR A 46 4.39 10.55 6.01
CA THR A 46 4.32 11.78 6.81
C THR A 46 3.06 12.58 6.49
N ARG A 47 2.74 12.75 5.19
CA ARG A 47 1.50 13.45 4.79
C ARG A 47 0.25 12.73 5.28
N LEU A 48 0.21 11.40 5.17
CA LEU A 48 -0.91 10.60 5.66
C LEU A 48 -1.05 10.72 7.18
N ALA A 49 0.06 10.73 7.92
CA ALA A 49 0.04 10.92 9.37
C ALA A 49 -0.47 12.31 9.77
N SER A 50 -0.03 13.37 9.09
CA SER A 50 -0.52 14.73 9.34
C SER A 50 -2.03 14.86 9.07
N LEU A 51 -2.53 14.23 8.01
CA LEU A 51 -3.97 14.16 7.76
C LEU A 51 -4.69 13.45 8.92
N GLN A 52 -4.17 12.31 9.38
CA GLN A 52 -4.77 11.59 10.52
C GLN A 52 -4.75 12.42 11.82
N GLU A 53 -3.69 13.19 12.07
CA GLU A 53 -3.57 14.11 13.22
C GLU A 53 -4.58 15.26 13.15
N ASP A 54 -4.83 15.83 11.96
CA ASP A 54 -5.78 16.93 11.76
C ASP A 54 -7.23 16.59 12.17
N ILE A 55 -7.66 15.33 12.03
CA ILE A 55 -8.97 14.87 12.53
C ILE A 55 -8.97 14.81 14.07
N VAL A 56 -7.87 14.36 14.67
CA VAL A 56 -7.76 14.16 16.12
C VAL A 56 -7.75 15.51 16.84
N ASP A 57 -6.99 16.48 16.33
CA ASP A 57 -6.86 17.82 16.91
C ASP A 57 -8.12 18.68 16.77
N LYS A 58 -8.93 18.42 15.74
CA LYS A 58 -10.21 19.09 15.50
C LYS A 58 -11.34 18.07 15.61
N PRO A 59 -11.78 17.72 16.84
CA PRO A 59 -12.83 16.75 17.02
C PRO A 59 -14.03 17.17 16.17
N LEU A 60 -14.58 16.23 15.38
CA LEU A 60 -15.67 16.48 14.44
C LEU A 60 -16.86 17.17 15.12
N ALA A 61 -17.11 16.84 16.39
CA ALA A 61 -18.10 17.48 17.26
C ALA A 61 -17.89 19.00 17.49
N SER A 62 -16.66 19.51 17.37
CA SER A 62 -16.36 20.94 17.46
C SER A 62 -16.71 21.70 16.19
N LYS A 63 -16.76 21.02 15.03
CA LYS A 63 -17.24 21.59 13.75
C LYS A 63 -18.77 21.58 13.66
N MET A 64 -19.47 20.85 14.53
CA MET A 64 -20.94 20.79 14.62
C MET A 64 -21.55 21.97 15.41
N LYS A 65 -20.77 22.91 15.94
CA LYS A 65 -21.31 24.00 16.76
C LYS A 65 -21.08 25.38 16.14
N LYS A 66 -22.14 25.89 15.48
CA LYS A 66 -22.64 27.28 15.39
C LYS A 66 -23.62 27.36 14.21
N GLU A 67 -24.87 27.82 14.31
CA GLU A 67 -25.46 28.87 15.15
C GLU A 67 -26.97 28.68 15.38
N GLY A 68 -27.43 28.86 16.64
CA GLY A 68 -28.72 29.44 17.04
C GLY A 68 -30.05 28.95 16.45
N ASP A 69 -30.90 28.42 17.34
CA ASP A 69 -32.38 28.43 17.38
C ASP A 69 -33.18 28.22 16.08
N ASP A 70 -34.05 27.20 16.14
CA ASP A 70 -35.06 26.76 15.18
C ASP A 70 -34.59 26.05 13.88
N ASP A 71 -35.22 24.90 13.68
CA ASP A 71 -35.38 24.10 12.45
C ASP A 71 -34.41 22.93 12.17
N ASP A 72 -35.04 21.87 11.67
CA ASP A 72 -34.67 20.46 11.59
C ASP A 72 -33.59 20.13 10.54
N HIS A 73 -32.41 20.78 10.60
CA HIS A 73 -31.39 20.58 9.55
C HIS A 73 -29.92 20.74 10.02
N GLU A 74 -29.43 19.93 10.97
CA GLU A 74 -27.99 19.92 11.30
C GLU A 74 -27.41 18.50 11.39
N CYS A 75 -27.01 17.95 10.24
CA CYS A 75 -26.06 16.82 10.19
C CYS A 75 -25.14 16.86 8.94
N GLU A 76 -25.44 17.68 7.92
CA GLU A 76 -24.67 17.75 6.66
C GLU A 76 -23.22 18.23 6.83
N ASN A 77 -22.93 19.10 7.80
CA ASN A 77 -21.61 19.76 7.92
C ASN A 77 -20.49 18.83 8.43
N ALA A 78 -20.83 17.85 9.29
CA ALA A 78 -19.85 16.88 9.79
C ALA A 78 -19.50 15.82 8.73
N ASP A 79 -20.51 15.36 7.99
CA ASP A 79 -20.35 14.40 6.90
C ASP A 79 -19.57 15.02 5.72
N GLU A 80 -19.81 16.28 5.40
CA GLU A 80 -19.05 17.00 4.36
C GLU A 80 -17.57 17.14 4.73
N ALA A 81 -17.26 17.50 5.98
CA ALA A 81 -15.88 17.58 6.47
C ALA A 81 -15.16 16.21 6.50
N LEU A 82 -15.89 15.13 6.80
CA LEU A 82 -15.36 13.77 6.75
C LEU A 82 -15.13 13.30 5.31
N ASN A 83 -16.05 13.63 4.40
CA ASN A 83 -15.94 13.31 3.00
C ASN A 83 -14.74 14.01 2.35
N GLU A 84 -14.56 15.31 2.64
CA GLU A 84 -13.39 16.07 2.20
C GLU A 84 -12.09 15.44 2.73
N HIS A 85 -12.06 15.06 4.02
CA HIS A 85 -10.90 14.40 4.60
C HIS A 85 -10.59 13.05 3.94
N SER A 86 -11.63 12.23 3.73
CA SER A 86 -11.50 10.94 3.05
C SER A 86 -10.96 11.11 1.63
N HIS A 87 -11.38 12.17 0.92
CA HIS A 87 -10.88 12.51 -0.40
C HIS A 87 -9.37 12.79 -0.39
N TYR A 88 -8.86 13.58 0.56
CA TYR A 88 -7.42 13.83 0.68
C TYR A 88 -6.63 12.56 1.02
N MET A 89 -7.14 11.72 1.91
CA MET A 89 -6.50 10.42 2.22
C MET A 89 -6.47 9.51 0.99
N ALA A 90 -7.57 9.45 0.23
CA ALA A 90 -7.65 8.69 -1.01
C ALA A 90 -6.61 9.17 -2.05
N GLY A 91 -6.41 10.49 -2.16
CA GLY A 91 -5.37 11.07 -3.01
C GLY A 91 -3.96 10.61 -2.61
N VAL A 92 -3.65 10.57 -1.30
CA VAL A 92 -2.36 10.05 -0.83
C VAL A 92 -2.20 8.55 -1.14
N MET A 93 -3.28 7.77 -1.06
CA MET A 93 -3.25 6.36 -1.45
C MET A 93 -3.04 6.17 -2.95
N GLU A 94 -3.67 7.00 -3.79
CA GLU A 94 -3.46 7.00 -5.24
C GLU A 94 -2.00 7.32 -5.58
N GLU A 95 -1.41 8.36 -4.97
CA GLU A 95 0.01 8.68 -5.14
C GLU A 95 0.93 7.52 -4.71
N ALA A 96 0.56 6.79 -3.66
CA ALA A 96 1.30 5.60 -3.22
C ALA A 96 1.19 4.44 -4.21
N ASP A 97 0.03 4.25 -4.84
CA ASP A 97 -0.18 3.25 -5.87
C ASP A 97 0.59 3.58 -7.16
N GLU A 98 0.61 4.86 -7.54
CA GLU A 98 1.44 5.36 -8.64
C GLU A 98 2.93 5.13 -8.38
N LEU A 99 3.41 5.45 -7.17
CA LEU A 99 4.79 5.19 -6.77
C LEU A 99 5.11 3.70 -6.89
N ARG A 100 4.24 2.82 -6.40
CA ARG A 100 4.42 1.37 -6.50
C ARG A 100 4.48 0.89 -7.95
N MET A 101 3.61 1.41 -8.81
CA MET A 101 3.62 1.08 -10.24
C MET A 101 4.88 1.60 -10.93
N LYS A 102 5.36 2.80 -10.58
CA LYS A 102 6.59 3.37 -11.12
C LYS A 102 7.81 2.53 -10.74
N THR A 103 7.94 2.16 -9.48
CA THR A 103 9.03 1.29 -8.99
C THR A 103 8.98 -0.08 -9.69
N LEU A 104 7.80 -0.67 -9.82
CA LEU A 104 7.63 -1.94 -10.54
C LEU A 104 8.09 -1.83 -12.00
N LYS A 105 7.70 -0.76 -12.71
CA LYS A 105 8.13 -0.52 -14.10
C LYS A 105 9.64 -0.34 -14.21
N GLU A 106 10.27 0.38 -13.28
CA GLU A 106 11.72 0.56 -13.25
C GLU A 106 12.44 -0.80 -13.11
N ILE A 107 12.01 -1.62 -12.16
CA ILE A 107 12.58 -2.96 -11.94
C ILE A 107 12.39 -3.85 -13.17
N VAL A 108 11.15 -3.98 -13.66
CA VAL A 108 10.77 -4.93 -14.71
C VAL A 108 11.30 -4.54 -16.10
N LEU A 109 11.29 -3.24 -16.43
CA LEU A 109 11.62 -2.77 -17.78
C LEU A 109 13.07 -2.30 -17.92
N SER A 110 13.70 -1.83 -16.85
CA SER A 110 15.01 -1.16 -16.92
C SER A 110 16.14 -1.90 -16.21
N ILE A 111 15.83 -2.80 -15.27
CA ILE A 111 16.84 -3.49 -14.46
C ILE A 111 16.92 -4.97 -14.83
N LEU A 112 15.80 -5.68 -14.79
CA LEU A 112 15.78 -7.13 -14.99
C LEU A 112 15.97 -7.52 -16.46
N ALA A 113 16.59 -8.68 -16.69
CA ALA A 113 16.56 -9.31 -17.99
C ALA A 113 15.12 -9.78 -18.30
N PRO A 114 14.69 -9.82 -19.58
CA PRO A 114 13.32 -10.15 -19.94
C PRO A 114 12.80 -11.47 -19.34
N VAL A 115 13.64 -12.50 -19.24
CA VAL A 115 13.27 -13.78 -18.62
C VAL A 115 13.01 -13.64 -17.12
N HIS A 116 13.94 -12.99 -16.38
CA HIS A 116 13.78 -12.73 -14.94
C HIS A 116 12.61 -11.81 -14.63
N ALA A 117 12.26 -10.89 -15.55
CA ALA A 117 11.10 -10.02 -15.43
C ALA A 117 9.78 -10.83 -15.48
N VAL A 118 9.65 -11.76 -16.44
CA VAL A 118 8.47 -12.64 -16.54
C VAL A 118 8.33 -13.50 -15.29
N GLU A 119 9.44 -14.07 -14.83
CA GLU A 119 9.51 -14.87 -13.62
C GLU A 119 9.09 -14.07 -12.37
N TYR A 120 9.67 -12.89 -12.19
CA TYR A 120 9.32 -11.98 -11.10
C TYR A 120 7.82 -11.63 -11.11
N LEU A 121 7.24 -11.35 -12.28
CA LEU A 121 5.81 -11.02 -12.41
C LEU A 121 4.91 -12.23 -12.09
N ALA A 122 5.28 -13.42 -12.56
CA ALA A 122 4.55 -14.65 -12.24
C ALA A 122 4.58 -14.96 -10.74
N ALA A 123 5.75 -14.81 -10.08
CA ALA A 123 5.87 -14.93 -8.64
C ALA A 123 4.98 -13.91 -7.91
N THR A 124 5.07 -12.63 -8.29
CA THR A 124 4.26 -11.55 -7.71
C THR A 124 2.75 -11.83 -7.83
N LYS A 125 2.30 -12.34 -8.99
CA LYS A 125 0.89 -12.69 -9.22
C LYS A 125 0.43 -13.79 -8.27
N ARG A 126 1.24 -14.84 -8.07
CA ARG A 126 0.91 -15.92 -7.12
C ARG A 126 0.76 -15.40 -5.69
N ILE A 127 1.64 -14.51 -5.25
CA ILE A 127 1.58 -13.88 -3.91
C ILE A 127 0.29 -13.07 -3.74
N SER A 128 -0.06 -12.28 -4.76
CA SER A 128 -1.31 -11.51 -4.75
C SER A 128 -2.53 -12.42 -4.63
N MET A 129 -2.55 -13.53 -5.38
CA MET A 129 -3.63 -14.52 -5.32
C MET A 129 -3.69 -15.24 -3.97
N SER A 130 -2.56 -15.66 -3.42
CA SER A 130 -2.53 -16.34 -2.11
C SER A 130 -3.06 -15.41 -1.01
N LYS A 131 -2.63 -14.16 -0.97
CA LYS A 131 -3.12 -13.16 0.00
C LYS A 131 -4.64 -12.96 -0.12
N SER A 132 -5.18 -12.90 -1.34
CA SER A 132 -6.62 -12.79 -1.57
C SER A 132 -7.39 -14.02 -1.07
N LEU A 133 -6.84 -15.23 -1.27
CA LEU A 133 -7.41 -16.46 -0.71
C LEU A 133 -7.42 -16.40 0.83
N TYR A 134 -6.31 -16.05 1.49
CA TYR A 134 -6.26 -15.92 2.95
C TYR A 134 -7.30 -14.94 3.51
N LEU A 135 -7.49 -13.78 2.87
CA LEU A 135 -8.51 -12.81 3.29
C LEU A 135 -9.94 -13.34 3.06
N SER A 136 -10.18 -14.07 1.97
CA SER A 136 -11.48 -14.69 1.69
C SER A 136 -11.83 -15.83 2.66
N TYR A 137 -10.84 -16.60 3.12
CA TYR A 137 -11.05 -17.65 4.12
C TYR A 137 -11.07 -17.10 5.55
N GLY A 138 -10.35 -16.02 5.86
CA GLY A 138 -10.39 -15.35 7.16
C GLY A 138 -11.69 -14.59 7.43
N ALA A 139 -12.32 -14.03 6.40
CA ALA A 139 -13.63 -13.37 6.51
C ALA A 139 -14.79 -14.34 6.82
N LYS A 140 -14.59 -15.66 6.66
CA LYS A 140 -15.59 -16.68 7.05
C LYS A 140 -15.55 -17.07 8.53
N THR A 141 -14.59 -16.57 9.31
CA THR A 141 -14.39 -16.96 10.71
C THR A 141 -14.90 -15.93 11.72
N ILE A 142 -15.40 -14.76 11.27
CA ILE A 142 -16.12 -13.82 12.14
C ILE A 142 -17.61 -13.91 11.81
N VAL A 143 -18.21 -15.01 12.23
CA VAL A 143 -19.64 -15.09 12.55
C VAL A 143 -19.69 -15.73 13.92
N PHE A 144 -19.83 -14.89 14.96
CA PHE A 144 -20.71 -15.01 16.13
C PHE A 144 -20.46 -13.80 17.02
#